data_AF-A0A0C3EPC5-F1
#
_entry.id   AF-A0A0C3EPC5-F1
#
_cell.length_a   1.000
_cell.length_b   1.000
_cell.length_c   1.000
_cell.angle_alpha   90.00
_cell.angle_beta   90.00
_cell.angle_gamma   90.00
#
_symmetry.space_group_name_H-M   'P 1'
#
loop_
_entity.id
_entity.type
_entity.pdbx_description
1 polymer ?
#
loop_
_entity_poly.entity_id
_entity_poly.type
_entity_poly.pdbx_seq_one_letter_code
_entity_poly.pdbx_strand_id
1 'polypeptide(L)' 'YLPPYSPDFNPIEQAFSAIKAHLRRQGLGFFGLQGLYYELYRACDVITPESTWGFFAHSGYIV' A
#
# COMPACT_ATOMS: atom_id res chain seq x y z
N TYR A 1 -9.00 11.34 -15.03
CA TYR A 1 -9.27 10.21 -15.94
C TYR A 1 -8.10 9.25 -15.83
N LEU A 2 -8.35 7.96 -15.52
CA LEU A 2 -7.30 6.94 -15.45
C LEU A 2 -7.40 6.07 -16.70
N PRO A 3 -6.41 6.10 -17.61
CA PRO A 3 -6.45 5.26 -18.80
C PRO A 3 -6.41 3.77 -18.41
N PRO A 4 -7.05 2.88 -19.19
CA PRO A 4 -6.95 1.44 -18.97
C PRO A 4 -5.50 0.95 -18.91
N TYR A 5 -5.24 -0.04 -18.05
CA TYR A 5 -3.92 -0.70 -17.91
C TYR A 5 -2.76 0.25 -17.62
N SER A 6 -3.02 1.38 -16.94
CA SER A 6 -1.98 2.36 -16.59
C SER A 6 -1.71 2.37 -15.08
N PRO A 7 -1.08 1.31 -14.53
CA PRO A 7 -0.81 1.22 -13.10
C PRO A 7 0.11 2.34 -12.60
N ASP A 8 1.00 2.86 -13.47
CA ASP A 8 1.92 3.94 -13.11
C ASP A 8 1.19 5.25 -12.74
N PHE A 9 0.00 5.46 -13.31
CA PHE A 9 -0.88 6.59 -12.99
C PHE A 9 -1.84 6.28 -11.83
N ASN A 10 -1.69 5.17 -11.10
CA ASN A 10 -2.57 4.84 -9.99
C ASN A 10 -1.82 4.81 -8.64
N PRO A 11 -1.98 5.81 -7.76
CA PRO A 11 -1.21 5.92 -6.52
C PRO A 11 -1.44 4.75 -5.56
N ILE A 12 -2.58 4.06 -5.68
CA ILE A 12 -2.91 2.92 -4.83
C ILE A 12 -1.96 1.74 -5.07
N GLU A 13 -1.35 1.63 -6.25
CA GLU A 13 -0.40 0.55 -6.57
C GLU A 13 0.85 0.64 -5.69
N GLN A 14 1.33 1.86 -5.41
CA GLN A 14 2.46 2.10 -4.53
C GLN A 14 2.12 1.82 -3.07
N ALA A 15 0.93 2.25 -2.62
CA ALA A 15 0.44 1.93 -1.28
C ALA A 15 0.33 0.40 -1.07
N PHE A 16 -0.27 -0.32 -2.02
CA PHE A 16 -0.32 -1.79 -1.95
C PHE A 16 1.07 -2.43 -2.01
N SER A 17 2.00 -1.88 -2.78
CA SER A 17 3.38 -2.35 -2.81
C SER A 17 4.04 -2.25 -1.42
N ALA A 18 3.88 -1.11 -0.74
CA ALA A 18 4.40 -0.88 0.61
C ALA A 18 3.76 -1.83 1.65
N ILE A 19 2.43 -2.00 1.62
CA ILE A 19 1.71 -2.94 2.50
C ILE A 19 2.21 -4.38 2.28
N LYS A 20 2.30 -4.82 1.02
CA LYS A 20 2.79 -6.17 0.69
C LYS A 20 4.24 -6.35 1.13
N ALA A 21 5.10 -5.33 0.97
CA ALA A 21 6.48 -5.39 1.43
C ALA A 21 6.56 -5.52 2.96
N HIS A 22 5.73 -4.76 3.69
CA HIS A 22 5.63 -4.86 5.15
C HIS A 22 5.22 -6.26 5.61
N LEU A 23 4.14 -6.80 5.04
CA LEU A 23 3.64 -8.14 5.35
C LEU A 23 4.70 -9.23 5.07
N ARG A 24 5.40 -9.15 3.95
CA ARG A 24 6.49 -10.09 3.62
C ARG A 24 7.65 -10.03 4.62
N ARG A 25 7.96 -8.84 5.15
CA ARG A 25 9.02 -8.67 6.17
C ARG A 25 8.64 -9.25 7.53
N GLN A 26 7.36 -9.21 7.92
CA GLN A 26 6.91 -9.76 9.20
C GLN A 26 6.80 -11.29 9.20
N GLY A 27 6.71 -11.93 8.03
CA GLY A 27 6.60 -13.37 7.88
C GLY A 27 5.14 -13.86 7.94
N LEU A 28 4.80 -14.81 7.07
CA LEU A 28 3.42 -15.33 6.89
C LEU A 28 2.94 -16.23 8.05
N GLY A 29 3.74 -16.41 9.10
CA GLY A 29 3.55 -17.45 10.12
C GLY A 29 2.64 -17.09 11.30
N PHE A 30 2.13 -15.86 11.39
CA PHE A 30 1.45 -15.37 12.60
C PHE A 30 -0.08 -15.38 12.56
N PHE A 31 -0.71 -15.74 11.44
CA PHE A 31 -2.14 -15.48 11.26
C PHE A 31 -2.99 -16.74 11.48
N GLY A 32 -3.47 -16.94 12.71
CA GLY A 32 -4.77 -17.59 12.88
C GLY A 32 -5.87 -16.78 12.19
N LEU A 33 -7.01 -17.38 11.81
CA LEU A 33 -8.08 -16.71 11.05
C LEU A 33 -8.55 -15.37 11.66
N GLN A 34 -8.53 -15.24 12.99
CA GLN A 34 -8.87 -14.00 13.69
C GLN A 34 -7.73 -12.94 13.67
N GLY A 35 -6.48 -13.38 13.70
CA GLY A 35 -5.31 -12.47 13.69
C GLY A 35 -5.04 -11.86 12.32
N LEU A 36 -5.46 -12.52 11.24
CA LEU A 36 -5.25 -12.06 9.86
C LEU A 36 -5.83 -10.65 9.61
N TYR A 37 -7.05 -10.41 10.09
CA TYR A 37 -7.72 -9.12 9.89
C TYR A 37 -7.05 -7.98 10.67
N TYR A 38 -6.66 -8.25 11.92
CA TYR A 38 -5.95 -7.26 12.74
C TYR A 38 -4.61 -6.88 12.10
N GLU A 39 -3.89 -7.86 11.58
CA GLU A 39 -2.57 -7.65 11.00
C GLU A 39 -2.64 -6.98 9.62
N LEU A 40 -3.70 -7.26 8.84
CA LEU A 40 -3.97 -6.49 7.63
C LEU A 40 -4.26 -5.03 7.95
N TYR A 41 -5.06 -4.76 8.99
CA TYR A 41 -5.35 -3.40 9.43
C TYR A 41 -4.07 -2.70 9.90
N ARG A 42 -3.27 -3.36 10.74
CA ARG A 42 -1.98 -2.85 11.21
C ARG A 42 -0.98 -2.62 10.08
N ALA A 43 -1.02 -3.44 9.02
CA ALA A 43 -0.16 -3.24 7.87
C ALA A 43 -0.53 -1.97 7.09
N CYS A 44 -1.78 -1.50 7.14
CA CYS A 44 -2.16 -0.21 6.56
C CYS A 44 -1.51 0.97 7.31
N ASP A 45 -1.18 0.83 8.59
CA ASP A 45 -0.49 1.88 9.38
C ASP A 45 0.93 2.18 8.86
N VAL A 46 1.48 1.35 7.97
CA VAL A 46 2.75 1.64 7.28
C VAL A 46 2.64 2.83 6.32
N ILE A 47 1.42 3.18 5.90
CA ILE A 47 1.16 4.27 4.97
C ILE A 47 1.02 5.57 5.75
N THR A 48 2.01 6.44 5.62
CA THR A 48 1.98 7.76 6.25
C THR A 48 1.38 8.83 5.31
N PRO A 49 0.92 9.98 5.84
CA PRO A 49 0.53 11.12 5.02
C PRO A 49 1.64 11.56 4.04
N GLU A 50 2.89 11.58 4.47
CA GLU A 50 4.05 11.97 3.64
C GLU A 50 4.25 10.98 2.48
N SER A 51 4.14 9.69 2.76
CA SER A 51 4.21 8.65 1.72
C SER A 51 3.08 8.82 0.71
N THR A 52 1.86 9.13 1.19
CA THR A 52 0.69 9.37 0.34
C THR A 52 0.94 10.53 -0.62
N TRP A 53 1.45 11.67 -0.13
CA TRP A 53 1.83 12.78 -1.00
C TRP A 53 2.86 12.37 -2.06
N GLY A 54 3.86 11.61 -1.67
CA GLY A 54 4.85 11.04 -2.60
C GLY A 54 4.21 10.16 -3.67
N PHE A 55 3.18 9.38 -3.34
CA PHE A 55 2.49 8.52 -4.29
C PHE A 55 1.70 9.30 -5.34
N PHE A 56 0.98 10.33 -4.90
CA PHE A 56 0.27 11.21 -5.83
C PHE A 56 1.22 12.02 -6.72
N ALA A 57 2.36 12.48 -6.18
CA ALA A 57 3.38 13.15 -6.97
C ALA A 57 4.00 12.20 -8.02
N HIS A 58 4.35 10.96 -7.63
CA HIS A 58 4.90 9.97 -8.57
C HIS A 58 3.91 9.62 -9.69
N SER A 59 2.61 9.52 -9.38
CA SER A 59 1.58 9.28 -10.40
C SER A 59 1.21 10.52 -11.22
N GLY A 60 1.89 11.66 -11.02
CA GLY A 60 1.72 12.88 -11.83
C GLY A 60 0.47 13.70 -11.49
N TYR A 61 -0.14 13.48 -10.32
CA TYR A 61 -1.31 14.25 -9.89
C TYR A 61 -0.96 15.55 -9.18
N ILE A 62 0.26 15.66 -8.68
CA ILE A 62 0.74 16.81 -7.90
C ILE A 62 2.15 17.15 -8.39
N VAL A 63 2.42 18.44 -8.55
CA VAL A 63 3.70 19.02 -8.95
C VAL A 63 4.21 19.89 -7.82
#